data_AF-A0ABD1DSR1-F1
#
_entry.id   AF-A0ABD1DSR1-F1
#
_cell.length_a   1.000
_cell.length_b   1.000
_cell.length_c   1.000
_cell.angle_alpha   90.00
_cell.angle_beta   90.00
_cell.angle_gamma   90.00
#
_symmetry.space_group_name_H-M   'P 1'
#
loop_
_entity.id
_entity.type
_entity.pdbx_description
1 polymer ?
#
loop_
_entity_poly.entity_id
_entity_poly.type
_entity_poly.pdbx_seq_one_letter_code
_entity_poly.pdbx_strand_id
1 'polypeptide(L)'
;MLDNTIIVFSSDNGGPAEGFNSNAASNWPLRGVKNTLWEGGVRAAGFIWSPLIAESRRVSQQMIHISDWLPTLLDAAGYNVETLPKTLDGINVWKSLLNGNSTERREILHNIDDIWGSAALTVNNWKVLKGTNYKGQWDNWYGPSGDRDPEAYNITAVQHCPTGKALSEMNLLPPEATIQELRINATVHCSKEVKATCNPLEQPCLYDVLQDPCELDNLAERFPAILDSMLKKLDAYNATAVPPGNLALDTRGDPRFWGFTWHNFGDDLEHCDGGEEECNTQSFLWLSACCRRRTSRRPCPRRPRSEEDKAVFKDAKKVAKEAKKVTEATKKRDEAKTAKKSDDKKTDAAKPKTDAGKNPFV
;
A
#
# COMPACT_ATOMS: atom_id res chain seq x y z
N MET A 1 11.61 0.25 -20.11
CA MET A 1 10.50 -0.04 -19.18
C MET A 1 10.49 0.98 -18.05
N LEU A 2 11.62 1.17 -17.36
CA LEU A 2 11.75 2.09 -16.24
C LEU A 2 11.40 3.56 -16.55
N ASP A 3 11.59 4.05 -17.78
CA ASP A 3 11.32 5.44 -18.19
C ASP A 3 9.89 5.94 -17.96
N ASN A 4 8.92 5.02 -17.82
CA ASN A 4 7.53 5.35 -17.50
C ASN A 4 6.94 4.28 -16.58
N THR A 5 7.59 4.05 -15.45
CA THR A 5 7.17 3.09 -14.43
C THR A 5 7.08 3.79 -13.08
N ILE A 6 6.08 3.41 -12.29
CA ILE A 6 5.98 3.74 -10.87
C ILE A 6 6.22 2.45 -10.09
N ILE A 7 7.22 2.46 -9.23
CA ILE A 7 7.54 1.37 -8.32
C ILE A 7 7.17 1.85 -6.91
N VAL A 8 6.18 1.18 -6.31
CA VAL A 8 5.82 1.39 -4.90
C VAL A 8 6.29 0.16 -4.13
N PHE A 9 6.99 0.39 -3.03
CA PHE A 9 7.28 -0.61 -2.02
C PHE A 9 6.59 -0.18 -0.73
N SER A 10 5.88 -1.11 -0.09
CA SER A 10 5.23 -0.90 1.20
C SER A 10 5.18 -2.23 1.93
N SER A 11 5.40 -2.21 3.25
CA SER A 11 4.94 -3.30 4.12
C SER A 11 3.42 -3.22 4.28
N ASP A 12 2.78 -4.36 4.57
CA ASP A 12 1.36 -4.46 4.92
C ASP A 12 1.10 -4.10 6.39
N ASN A 13 2.05 -4.42 7.27
CA ASN A 13 2.03 -4.14 8.70
C ASN A 13 3.45 -3.97 9.27
N GLY A 14 3.53 -3.60 10.55
CA GLY A 14 4.75 -3.70 11.35
C GLY A 14 5.28 -5.13 11.47
N GLY A 15 6.57 -5.30 11.72
CA GLY A 15 7.22 -6.60 11.89
C GLY A 15 6.71 -7.36 13.13
N PRO A 16 6.59 -8.69 13.08
CA PRO A 16 6.26 -9.49 14.26
C PRO A 16 7.53 -9.81 15.05
N ALA A 17 8.11 -8.80 15.71
CA ALA A 17 9.29 -8.98 16.56
C ALA A 17 8.99 -9.74 17.88
N GLU A 18 7.71 -9.96 18.17
CA GLU A 18 7.18 -10.74 19.29
C GLU A 18 5.77 -11.26 18.92
N GLY A 19 5.26 -12.25 19.66
CA GLY A 19 3.90 -12.77 19.54
C GLY A 19 3.80 -14.09 18.76
N PHE A 20 2.60 -14.48 18.37
CA PHE A 20 2.34 -15.80 17.76
C PHE A 20 3.04 -16.06 16.41
N ASN A 21 3.50 -15.00 15.76
CA ASN A 21 4.28 -15.04 14.52
C ASN A 21 5.70 -14.48 14.70
N SER A 22 6.24 -14.53 15.92
CA SER A 22 7.54 -13.97 16.26
C SER A 22 8.62 -14.43 15.28
N ASN A 23 9.36 -13.48 14.70
CA ASN A 23 10.44 -13.74 13.78
C ASN A 23 11.55 -12.67 13.88
N ALA A 24 12.55 -12.72 13.00
CA ALA A 24 13.70 -11.82 13.02
C ALA A 24 13.40 -10.38 12.54
N ALA A 25 12.14 -9.98 12.40
CA ALA A 25 11.76 -8.61 12.05
C ALA A 25 12.09 -7.62 13.19
N SER A 26 12.13 -6.34 12.84
CA SER A 26 12.44 -5.27 13.79
C SER A 26 11.59 -4.04 13.52
N ASN A 27 10.92 -3.57 14.57
CA ASN A 27 10.25 -2.26 14.56
C ASN A 27 10.98 -1.24 15.41
N TRP A 28 12.09 -1.63 16.05
CA TRP A 28 12.90 -0.70 16.84
C TRP A 28 13.17 0.59 16.03
N PRO A 29 13.35 1.75 16.65
CA PRO A 29 13.03 2.04 18.04
C PRO A 29 11.53 2.25 18.30
N LEU A 30 10.63 2.02 17.33
CA LEU A 30 9.20 2.23 17.51
C LEU A 30 8.60 1.22 18.51
N ARG A 31 7.53 1.63 19.19
CA ARG A 31 6.83 0.81 20.18
C ARG A 31 5.92 -0.21 19.50
N GLY A 32 5.80 -1.41 20.06
CA GLY A 32 4.88 -2.45 19.62
C GLY A 32 5.31 -3.23 18.37
N VAL A 33 4.43 -4.14 17.96
CA VAL A 33 4.64 -5.11 16.87
C VAL A 33 3.37 -5.34 16.06
N LYS A 34 3.43 -6.22 15.06
CA LYS A 34 2.26 -6.73 14.33
C LYS A 34 1.10 -7.06 15.30
N ASN A 35 -0.12 -6.65 14.93
CA ASN A 35 -1.35 -6.70 15.73
C ASN A 35 -1.48 -5.66 16.85
N THR A 36 -0.57 -4.71 16.98
CA THR A 36 -0.73 -3.57 17.90
C THR A 36 -0.97 -2.28 17.14
N LEU A 37 -1.61 -1.30 17.78
CA LEU A 37 -1.88 0.02 17.18
C LEU A 37 -0.79 1.05 17.52
N TRP A 38 0.29 0.64 18.20
CA TRP A 38 1.50 1.44 18.39
C TRP A 38 2.23 1.68 17.07
N GLU A 39 3.11 2.69 17.00
CA GLU A 39 3.82 3.05 15.77
C GLU A 39 4.55 1.86 15.14
N GLY A 40 5.14 0.97 15.94
CA GLY A 40 5.81 -0.23 15.46
C GLY A 40 4.88 -1.29 14.85
N GLY A 41 3.56 -1.20 15.08
CA GLY A 41 2.56 -2.06 14.44
C GLY A 41 1.96 -1.46 13.16
N VAL A 42 1.86 -0.14 13.06
CA VAL A 42 1.12 0.57 11.99
C VAL A 42 1.99 1.43 11.08
N ARG A 43 3.16 1.88 11.52
CA ARG A 43 4.11 2.67 10.72
C ARG A 43 5.04 1.73 9.95
N ALA A 44 4.70 1.52 8.67
CA ALA A 44 5.42 0.62 7.78
C ALA A 44 6.60 1.29 7.07
N ALA A 45 7.62 0.48 6.73
CA ALA A 45 8.64 0.88 5.76
C ALA A 45 8.00 0.97 4.36
N GLY A 46 8.32 2.05 3.64
CA GLY A 46 7.84 2.25 2.28
C GLY A 46 8.70 3.21 1.49
N PHE A 47 8.70 3.06 0.16
CA PHE A 47 9.26 4.03 -0.76
C PHE A 47 8.47 4.06 -2.06
N ILE A 48 8.60 5.16 -2.79
CA ILE A 48 8.14 5.28 -4.16
C ILE A 48 9.30 5.72 -5.04
N TRP A 49 9.39 5.11 -6.22
CA TRP A 49 10.35 5.47 -7.26
C TRP A 49 9.63 5.61 -8.60
N SER A 50 9.92 6.69 -9.32
CA SER A 50 9.50 6.88 -10.71
C SER A 50 10.35 7.98 -11.34
N PRO A 51 10.71 7.90 -12.63
CA PRO A 51 11.34 9.02 -13.34
C PRO A 51 10.38 10.21 -13.51
N LEU A 52 9.08 10.04 -13.25
CA LEU A 52 8.09 11.11 -13.29
C LEU A 52 8.16 12.04 -12.08
N ILE A 53 8.73 11.59 -10.96
CA ILE A 53 8.86 12.38 -9.74
C ILE A 53 10.04 13.34 -9.90
N ALA A 54 9.73 14.63 -10.06
CA ALA A 54 10.73 15.67 -10.27
C ALA A 54 11.61 15.85 -9.03
N GLU A 55 11.00 15.93 -7.85
CA GLU A 55 11.69 16.02 -6.57
C GLU A 55 12.04 14.62 -6.02
N SER A 56 12.88 13.91 -6.76
CA SER A 56 13.38 12.59 -6.36
C SER A 56 14.49 12.67 -5.30
N ARG A 57 14.88 11.53 -4.71
CA ARG A 57 15.97 11.41 -3.73
C ARG A 57 15.75 12.30 -2.50
N ARG A 58 14.60 12.12 -1.85
CA ARG A 58 14.22 12.82 -0.60
C ARG A 58 13.55 11.88 0.38
N VAL A 59 13.57 12.27 1.65
CA VAL A 59 12.71 11.67 2.69
C VAL A 59 11.44 12.49 2.80
N SER A 60 10.29 11.84 2.65
CA SER A 60 8.99 12.53 2.74
C SER A 60 8.47 12.53 4.18
N GLN A 61 8.05 13.69 4.67
CA GLN A 61 7.31 13.83 5.93
C GLN A 61 5.79 13.95 5.71
N GLN A 62 5.32 13.66 4.50
CA GLN A 62 3.91 13.66 4.15
C GLN A 62 3.18 12.53 4.89
N MET A 63 2.00 12.83 5.45
CA MET A 63 1.11 11.81 5.98
C MET A 63 0.43 11.07 4.81
N ILE A 64 0.73 9.78 4.68
CA ILE A 64 0.20 8.88 3.65
C ILE A 64 -0.23 7.59 4.33
N HIS A 65 -1.38 7.05 3.91
CA HIS A 65 -1.94 5.79 4.38
C HIS A 65 -2.08 4.80 3.21
N ILE A 66 -2.10 3.50 3.48
CA ILE A 66 -2.18 2.47 2.42
C ILE A 66 -3.43 2.62 1.54
N SER A 67 -4.52 3.17 2.09
CA SER A 67 -5.75 3.47 1.34
C SER A 67 -5.55 4.54 0.25
N ASP A 68 -4.52 5.38 0.36
CA ASP A 68 -4.21 6.43 -0.62
C ASP A 68 -3.73 5.87 -1.96
N TRP A 69 -3.21 4.63 -1.98
CA TRP A 69 -2.65 4.06 -3.20
C TRP A 69 -3.69 3.88 -4.30
N LEU A 70 -4.94 3.52 -3.97
CA LEU A 70 -5.99 3.36 -4.98
C LEU A 70 -6.24 4.65 -5.78
N PRO A 71 -6.67 5.77 -5.18
CA PRO A 71 -6.88 7.01 -5.93
C PRO A 71 -5.59 7.58 -6.50
N THR A 72 -4.45 7.44 -5.82
CA THR A 72 -3.15 7.96 -6.29
C THR A 72 -2.65 7.27 -7.56
N LEU A 73 -2.70 5.94 -7.61
CA LEU A 73 -2.26 5.19 -8.79
C LEU A 73 -3.24 5.34 -9.96
N LEU A 74 -4.53 5.52 -9.67
CA LEU A 74 -5.52 5.84 -10.71
C LEU A 74 -5.26 7.22 -11.34
N ASP A 75 -4.99 8.27 -10.54
CA ASP A 75 -4.61 9.59 -11.07
C ASP A 75 -3.33 9.50 -11.91
N ALA A 76 -2.33 8.77 -11.41
CA ALA A 76 -1.08 8.55 -12.14
C ALA A 76 -1.27 7.80 -13.47
N ALA A 77 -2.28 6.92 -13.55
CA ALA A 77 -2.69 6.24 -14.79
C ALA A 77 -3.55 7.12 -15.72
N GLY A 78 -3.83 8.38 -15.35
CA GLY A 78 -4.65 9.32 -16.11
C GLY A 78 -6.16 9.14 -15.94
N TYR A 79 -6.59 8.41 -14.91
CA TYR A 79 -8.00 8.26 -14.57
C TYR A 79 -8.56 9.53 -13.92
N ASN A 80 -9.82 9.84 -14.18
CA ASN A 80 -10.50 10.95 -13.52
C ASN A 80 -10.94 10.55 -12.11
N VAL A 81 -10.10 10.81 -11.10
CA VAL A 81 -10.38 10.47 -9.69
C VAL A 81 -11.64 11.13 -9.12
N GLU A 82 -12.15 12.20 -9.74
CA GLU A 82 -13.41 12.82 -9.32
C GLU A 82 -14.63 11.91 -9.46
N THR A 83 -14.51 10.86 -10.29
CA THR A 83 -15.56 9.85 -10.51
C THR A 83 -15.57 8.74 -9.46
N LEU A 84 -14.55 8.68 -8.59
CA LEU A 84 -14.50 7.71 -7.52
C LEU A 84 -15.56 8.02 -6.44
N PRO A 85 -16.05 6.99 -5.72
CA PRO A 85 -16.96 7.21 -4.59
C PRO A 85 -16.37 8.20 -3.59
N LYS A 86 -17.15 9.22 -3.21
CA LYS A 86 -16.73 10.20 -2.19
C LYS A 86 -16.61 9.60 -0.79
N THR A 87 -17.02 8.34 -0.63
CA THR A 87 -16.89 7.54 0.60
C THR A 87 -15.56 6.79 0.71
N LEU A 88 -14.64 6.93 -0.26
CA LEU A 88 -13.30 6.35 -0.13
C LEU A 88 -12.51 7.08 0.97
N ASP A 89 -11.88 6.30 1.86
CA ASP A 89 -11.00 6.86 2.91
C ASP A 89 -9.65 7.32 2.37
N GLY A 90 -9.25 6.79 1.21
CA GLY A 90 -8.02 7.17 0.51
C GLY A 90 -8.16 8.50 -0.20
N ILE A 91 -7.10 9.30 -0.18
CA ILE A 91 -7.00 10.55 -0.95
C ILE A 91 -5.92 10.44 -2.03
N ASN A 92 -6.10 11.16 -3.13
CA ASN A 92 -5.08 11.23 -4.17
C ASN A 92 -3.91 12.13 -3.70
N VAL A 93 -2.72 11.55 -3.56
CA VAL A 93 -1.48 12.28 -3.18
C VAL A 93 -0.48 12.40 -4.33
N TRP A 94 -0.85 12.03 -5.56
CA TRP A 94 0.10 11.95 -6.68
C TRP A 94 0.81 13.26 -6.96
N LYS A 95 0.08 14.38 -7.03
CA LYS A 95 0.65 15.72 -7.23
C LYS A 95 1.59 16.15 -6.10
N SER A 96 1.27 15.77 -4.86
CA SER A 96 2.13 16.02 -3.69
C SER A 96 3.41 15.18 -3.75
N LEU A 97 3.34 13.94 -4.26
CA LEU A 97 4.50 13.08 -4.44
C LEU A 97 5.45 13.63 -5.52
N LEU A 98 4.90 14.07 -6.66
CA LEU A 98 5.65 14.62 -7.80
C LEU A 98 6.51 15.85 -7.42
N ASN A 99 5.96 16.73 -6.62
CA ASN A 99 6.52 18.07 -6.34
C ASN A 99 6.97 18.27 -4.89
N GLY A 100 6.98 17.22 -4.07
CA GLY A 100 7.37 17.33 -2.65
C GLY A 100 6.42 18.12 -1.73
N ASN A 101 5.31 18.65 -2.26
CA ASN A 101 4.35 19.46 -1.49
C ASN A 101 3.65 18.69 -0.37
N SER A 102 3.16 19.36 0.67
CA SER A 102 2.35 18.69 1.70
C SER A 102 1.11 18.00 1.12
N THR A 103 0.65 16.95 1.78
CA THR A 103 -0.63 16.31 1.46
C THR A 103 -1.77 17.05 2.17
N GLU A 104 -3.00 16.86 1.70
CA GLU A 104 -4.20 17.35 2.40
C GLU A 104 -4.62 16.43 3.54
N ARG A 105 -4.04 15.24 3.65
CA ARG A 105 -4.33 14.29 4.74
C ARG A 105 -3.95 14.92 6.08
N ARG A 106 -4.92 14.94 6.98
CA ARG A 106 -4.74 15.39 8.37
C ARG A 106 -5.06 14.29 9.36
N GLU A 107 -5.73 13.23 8.94
CA GLU A 107 -6.25 12.20 9.83
C GLU A 107 -5.97 10.79 9.28
N ILE A 108 -5.65 9.86 10.19
CA ILE A 108 -5.58 8.43 9.93
C ILE A 108 -6.29 7.74 11.08
N LEU A 109 -7.47 7.18 10.82
CA LEU A 109 -8.05 6.17 11.70
C LEU A 109 -7.26 4.88 11.50
N HIS A 110 -6.57 4.41 12.54
CA HIS A 110 -5.78 3.17 12.45
C HIS A 110 -6.70 1.95 12.49
N ASN A 111 -7.57 1.88 13.50
CA ASN A 111 -8.65 0.91 13.58
C ASN A 111 -9.62 1.26 14.72
N ILE A 112 -10.81 0.67 14.70
CA ILE A 112 -11.70 0.48 15.86
C ILE A 112 -12.10 -0.98 15.85
N ASP A 113 -11.71 -1.71 16.90
CA ASP A 113 -11.98 -3.13 17.05
C ASP A 113 -12.79 -3.37 18.32
N ASP A 114 -14.09 -3.57 18.16
CA ASP A 114 -15.00 -3.83 19.29
C ASP A 114 -14.81 -5.23 19.89
N ILE A 115 -14.19 -6.17 19.17
CA ILE A 115 -13.94 -7.53 19.65
C ILE A 115 -12.78 -7.52 20.65
N TRP A 116 -11.70 -6.82 20.31
CA TRP A 116 -10.54 -6.68 21.19
C TRP A 116 -10.62 -5.46 22.11
N GLY A 117 -11.55 -4.54 21.84
CA GLY A 117 -11.72 -3.29 22.58
C GLY A 117 -10.57 -2.31 22.34
N SER A 118 -9.95 -2.32 21.15
CA SER A 118 -8.82 -1.45 20.81
C SER A 118 -9.16 -0.45 19.72
N ALA A 119 -8.64 0.76 19.84
CA ALA A 119 -8.84 1.80 18.86
C ALA A 119 -7.67 2.81 18.87
N ALA A 120 -7.36 3.37 17.71
CA ALA A 120 -6.37 4.43 17.60
C ALA A 120 -6.65 5.36 16.42
N LEU A 121 -6.30 6.63 16.60
CA LEU A 121 -6.49 7.70 15.62
C LEU A 121 -5.30 8.65 15.69
N THR A 122 -4.74 9.00 14.54
CA THR A 122 -3.78 10.11 14.40
C THR A 122 -4.47 11.30 13.73
N VAL A 123 -4.32 12.49 14.32
CA VAL A 123 -4.75 13.78 13.75
C VAL A 123 -3.58 14.75 13.81
N ASN A 124 -3.07 15.14 12.64
CA ASN A 124 -1.82 15.88 12.47
C ASN A 124 -0.66 15.14 13.15
N ASN A 125 -0.07 15.74 14.17
CA ASN A 125 1.00 15.15 14.97
C ASN A 125 0.49 14.36 16.19
N TRP A 126 -0.79 14.48 16.55
CA TRP A 126 -1.34 13.86 17.74
C TRP A 126 -1.87 12.46 17.45
N LYS A 127 -1.53 11.50 18.28
CA LYS A 127 -2.07 10.14 18.23
C LYS A 127 -2.72 9.79 19.56
N VAL A 128 -3.96 9.31 19.49
CA VAL A 128 -4.69 8.73 20.63
C VAL A 128 -4.74 7.21 20.48
N LEU A 129 -4.59 6.51 21.60
CA LEU A 129 -4.86 5.07 21.70
C LEU A 129 -5.83 4.81 22.86
N LYS A 130 -6.79 3.90 22.66
CA LYS A 130 -7.76 3.46 23.66
C LYS A 130 -7.86 1.94 23.59
N GLY A 131 -7.60 1.28 24.71
CA GLY A 131 -7.49 -0.19 24.75
C GLY A 131 -6.33 -0.73 23.92
N THR A 132 -6.13 -2.04 23.97
CA THR A 132 -5.04 -2.72 23.27
C THR A 132 -5.39 -4.19 23.06
N ASN A 133 -4.81 -4.78 22.02
CA ASN A 133 -4.99 -6.18 21.71
C ASN A 133 -4.21 -7.07 22.70
N TYR A 134 -4.65 -8.31 22.88
CA TYR A 134 -3.95 -9.31 23.70
C TYR A 134 -3.59 -8.83 25.12
N LYS A 135 -4.43 -7.97 25.72
CA LYS A 135 -4.22 -7.40 27.06
C LYS A 135 -2.87 -6.69 27.21
N GLY A 136 -2.36 -6.10 26.13
CA GLY A 136 -1.14 -5.29 26.14
C GLY A 136 0.15 -6.10 26.25
N GLN A 137 0.09 -7.42 26.02
CA GLN A 137 1.27 -8.29 26.04
C GLN A 137 2.36 -7.82 25.06
N TRP A 138 1.98 -7.12 23.99
CA TRP A 138 2.90 -6.70 22.94
C TRP A 138 3.13 -5.19 22.85
N ASP A 139 2.88 -4.47 23.95
CA ASP A 139 2.94 -3.00 24.02
C ASP A 139 4.33 -2.45 24.41
N ASN A 140 5.39 -3.24 24.25
CA ASN A 140 6.77 -2.86 24.61
C ASN A 140 7.61 -2.47 23.39
N TRP A 141 8.87 -2.12 23.63
CA TRP A 141 9.88 -1.89 22.58
C TRP A 141 10.77 -3.11 22.44
N TYR A 142 10.83 -3.67 21.23
CA TYR A 142 11.52 -4.93 20.95
C TYR A 142 12.82 -4.66 20.20
N GLY A 143 13.96 -4.71 20.90
CA GLY A 143 15.28 -4.45 20.33
C GLY A 143 16.40 -4.34 21.37
N PRO A 144 17.61 -3.91 20.96
CA PRO A 144 17.97 -3.57 19.58
C PRO A 144 17.97 -4.80 18.67
N SER A 145 17.55 -4.64 17.42
CA SER A 145 17.70 -5.67 16.39
C SER A 145 18.75 -5.17 15.38
N GLY A 146 19.95 -5.74 15.43
CA GLY A 146 21.07 -5.38 14.57
C GLY A 146 21.77 -4.07 14.92
N ASP A 147 22.90 -3.82 14.25
CA ASP A 147 23.59 -2.54 14.28
C ASP A 147 22.84 -1.53 13.40
N ARG A 148 22.49 -0.39 13.99
CA ARG A 148 21.72 0.68 13.34
C ARG A 148 22.54 1.93 13.13
N ASP A 149 23.85 1.84 13.32
CA ASP A 149 24.74 2.93 12.96
C ASP A 149 24.57 3.25 11.47
N PRO A 150 24.00 4.43 11.12
CA PRO A 150 23.84 4.83 9.73
C PRO A 150 25.19 4.93 9.01
N GLU A 151 26.27 5.18 9.76
CA GLU A 151 27.64 5.27 9.27
C GLU A 151 28.28 3.89 9.06
N ALA A 152 27.81 2.84 9.76
CA ALA A 152 28.26 1.46 9.55
C ALA A 152 27.63 0.79 8.30
N TYR A 153 26.79 1.50 7.56
CA TYR A 153 26.14 0.96 6.37
C TYR A 153 27.14 0.73 5.23
N ASN A 154 27.19 -0.50 4.71
CA ASN A 154 28.10 -0.84 3.61
C ASN A 154 27.59 -0.32 2.26
N ILE A 155 27.80 0.98 2.00
CA ILE A 155 27.41 1.65 0.75
C ILE A 155 28.05 0.97 -0.46
N THR A 156 29.33 0.58 -0.34
CA THR A 156 30.05 -0.16 -1.37
C THR A 156 29.32 -1.43 -1.78
N ALA A 157 28.83 -2.23 -0.83
CA ALA A 157 28.08 -3.45 -1.14
C ALA A 157 26.78 -3.16 -1.90
N VAL A 158 26.08 -2.07 -1.56
CA VAL A 158 24.86 -1.65 -2.26
C VAL A 158 25.17 -1.19 -3.69
N GLN A 159 26.21 -0.38 -3.88
CA GLN A 159 26.62 0.08 -5.21
C GLN A 159 27.05 -1.07 -6.11
N HIS A 160 27.71 -2.10 -5.55
CA HIS A 160 28.23 -3.25 -6.30
C HIS A 160 27.25 -4.42 -6.40
N CYS A 161 26.07 -4.36 -5.78
CA CYS A 161 25.04 -5.38 -5.94
C CYS A 161 24.46 -5.36 -7.37
N PRO A 162 23.75 -6.43 -7.81
CA PRO A 162 23.18 -6.46 -9.15
C PRO A 162 22.32 -5.24 -9.49
N THR A 163 21.50 -4.77 -8.54
CA THR A 163 20.67 -3.57 -8.71
C THR A 163 21.50 -2.30 -8.80
N GLY A 164 22.54 -2.15 -7.95
CA GLY A 164 23.41 -0.98 -7.95
C GLY A 164 24.15 -0.82 -9.28
N LYS A 165 24.69 -1.92 -9.81
CA LYS A 165 25.34 -1.97 -11.13
C LYS A 165 24.38 -1.57 -12.25
N ALA A 166 23.17 -2.14 -12.28
CA ALA A 166 22.15 -1.81 -13.28
C ALA A 166 21.76 -0.32 -13.22
N LEU A 167 21.57 0.24 -12.02
CA LEU A 167 21.27 1.67 -11.85
C LEU A 167 22.45 2.56 -12.26
N SER A 168 23.69 2.11 -12.06
CA SER A 168 24.89 2.84 -12.48
C SER A 168 24.99 2.93 -14.00
N GLU A 169 24.73 1.83 -14.72
CA GLU A 169 24.70 1.80 -16.20
C GLU A 169 23.63 2.75 -16.78
N MET A 170 22.58 3.03 -16.01
CA MET A 170 21.50 3.95 -16.38
C MET A 170 21.69 5.39 -15.88
N ASN A 171 22.80 5.71 -15.20
CA ASN A 171 23.03 6.99 -14.53
C ASN A 171 21.95 7.36 -13.48
N LEU A 172 21.32 6.35 -12.88
CA LEU A 172 20.26 6.52 -11.86
C LEU A 172 20.79 6.35 -10.43
N LEU A 173 21.92 5.67 -10.25
CA LEU A 173 22.53 5.43 -8.95
C LEU A 173 22.93 6.76 -8.29
N PRO A 174 22.41 7.09 -7.07
CA PRO A 174 22.79 8.31 -6.39
C PRO A 174 24.26 8.29 -5.94
N PRO A 175 24.90 9.47 -5.81
CA PRO A 175 26.21 9.58 -5.17
C PRO A 175 26.19 9.06 -3.73
N GLU A 176 27.34 8.59 -3.24
CA GLU A 176 27.50 8.07 -1.88
C GLU A 176 27.03 9.07 -0.80
N ALA A 177 27.40 10.34 -0.91
CA ALA A 177 26.97 11.39 0.01
C ALA A 177 25.43 11.51 0.08
N THR A 178 24.74 11.40 -1.07
CA THR A 178 23.27 11.42 -1.12
C THR A 178 22.67 10.18 -0.47
N ILE A 179 23.28 9.00 -0.67
CA ILE A 179 22.83 7.76 0.00
C ILE A 179 22.95 7.93 1.52
N GLN A 180 24.08 8.44 2.00
CA GLN A 180 24.33 8.65 3.43
C GLN A 180 23.36 9.68 4.03
N GLU A 181 23.16 10.82 3.37
CA GLU A 181 22.21 11.85 3.79
C GLU A 181 20.78 11.31 3.88
N LEU A 182 20.32 10.57 2.87
CA LEU A 182 18.99 9.96 2.88
C LEU A 182 18.81 8.97 4.03
N ARG A 183 19.86 8.19 4.35
CA ARG A 183 19.82 7.25 5.47
C ARG A 183 19.73 7.95 6.81
N ILE A 184 20.55 9.00 7.02
CA ILE A 184 20.50 9.82 8.24
C ILE A 184 19.10 10.43 8.38
N ASN A 185 18.59 11.07 7.34
CA ASN A 185 17.28 11.74 7.37
C ASN A 185 16.11 10.76 7.52
N ALA A 186 16.24 9.51 7.06
CA ALA A 186 15.22 8.48 7.22
C ALA A 186 15.30 7.74 8.57
N THR A 187 16.39 7.91 9.33
CA THR A 187 16.57 7.24 10.60
C THR A 187 15.66 7.85 11.66
N VAL A 188 14.88 7.00 12.32
CA VAL A 188 14.05 7.42 13.46
C VAL A 188 14.95 7.52 14.69
N HIS A 189 15.05 8.72 15.24
CA HIS A 189 15.76 8.99 16.48
C HIS A 189 14.78 9.14 17.63
N CYS A 190 15.05 8.45 18.73
CA CYS A 190 14.21 8.49 19.92
C CYS A 190 15.03 8.74 21.18
N SER A 191 14.38 9.33 22.17
CA SER A 191 14.91 9.43 23.53
C SER A 191 15.23 8.04 24.07
N LYS A 192 16.23 7.96 24.96
CA LYS A 192 16.54 6.70 25.67
C LYS A 192 15.65 6.48 26.89
N GLU A 193 15.01 7.55 27.37
CA GLU A 193 14.23 7.52 28.60
C GLU A 193 12.73 7.60 28.31
N VAL A 194 11.98 6.69 28.93
CA VAL A 194 10.52 6.75 29.02
C VAL A 194 10.17 7.80 30.06
N LYS A 195 9.47 8.85 29.64
CA LYS A 195 9.15 10.01 30.49
C LYS A 195 7.84 9.84 31.24
N ALA A 196 6.83 9.30 30.57
CA ALA A 196 5.52 9.03 31.15
C ALA A 196 4.92 7.78 30.51
N THR A 197 4.60 6.78 31.32
CA THR A 197 4.00 5.53 30.86
C THR A 197 2.50 5.71 30.58
N CYS A 198 1.96 4.80 29.77
CA CYS A 198 0.52 4.69 29.58
C CYS A 198 0.12 3.21 29.58
N ASN A 199 -0.97 2.90 30.30
CA ASN A 199 -1.68 1.65 30.20
C ASN A 199 -3.01 1.89 29.47
N PRO A 200 -3.12 1.59 28.15
CA PRO A 200 -4.32 1.86 27.38
C PRO A 200 -5.55 1.05 27.82
N LEU A 201 -5.36 -0.01 28.63
CA LEU A 201 -6.46 -0.78 29.22
C LEU A 201 -7.16 -0.05 30.37
N GLU A 202 -6.46 0.87 31.04
CA GLU A 202 -6.99 1.64 32.17
C GLU A 202 -7.50 3.00 31.71
N GLN A 203 -6.73 3.68 30.86
CA GLN A 203 -7.06 5.01 30.37
C GLN A 203 -6.48 5.26 28.98
N PRO A 204 -7.13 6.11 28.14
CA PRO A 204 -6.58 6.49 26.85
C PRO A 204 -5.20 7.15 26.93
N CYS A 205 -4.35 6.83 25.97
CA CYS A 205 -3.03 7.42 25.81
C CYS A 205 -3.04 8.55 24.77
N LEU A 206 -2.17 9.55 24.93
CA LEU A 206 -1.98 10.61 23.95
C LEU A 206 -0.49 10.84 23.70
N TYR A 207 -0.08 10.93 22.44
CA TYR A 207 1.31 11.16 22.03
C TYR A 207 1.38 12.21 20.92
N ASP A 208 2.48 12.97 20.87
CA ASP A 208 2.87 13.76 19.71
C ASP A 208 3.85 12.92 18.89
N VAL A 209 3.37 12.16 17.90
CA VAL A 209 4.19 11.20 17.14
C VAL A 209 5.16 11.85 16.15
N LEU A 210 5.04 13.16 15.92
CA LEU A 210 6.04 13.89 15.13
C LEU A 210 7.29 14.17 15.97
N GLN A 211 7.11 14.56 17.24
CA GLN A 211 8.21 14.86 18.17
C GLN A 211 8.67 13.63 18.98
N ASP A 212 7.76 12.70 19.25
CA ASP A 212 7.95 11.46 19.99
C ASP A 212 7.45 10.26 19.16
N PRO A 213 8.13 9.91 18.07
CA PRO A 213 7.74 8.79 17.20
C PRO A 213 7.82 7.43 17.91
N CYS A 214 8.46 7.36 19.07
CA CYS A 214 8.58 6.13 19.86
C CYS A 214 7.57 6.01 20.99
N GLU A 215 6.68 6.99 21.16
CA GLU A 215 5.57 6.93 22.14
C GLU A 215 6.09 6.73 23.59
N LEU A 216 7.15 7.46 23.94
CA LEU A 216 7.87 7.42 25.22
C LEU A 216 7.32 8.40 26.27
N ASP A 217 6.54 9.41 25.86
CA ASP A 217 6.04 10.46 26.73
C ASP A 217 4.52 10.60 26.61
N ASN A 218 3.77 9.93 27.48
CA ASN A 218 2.31 10.07 27.53
C ASN A 218 1.91 11.52 27.91
N LEU A 219 1.13 12.15 27.04
CA LEU A 219 0.70 13.54 27.11
C LEU A 219 -0.74 13.72 27.62
N ALA A 220 -1.46 12.62 27.90
CA ALA A 220 -2.88 12.63 28.25
C ALA A 220 -3.24 13.58 29.41
N GLU A 221 -2.50 13.51 30.52
CA GLU A 221 -2.74 14.35 31.70
C GLU A 221 -2.36 15.82 31.48
N ARG A 222 -1.34 16.08 30.64
CA ARG A 222 -0.85 17.43 30.34
C ARG A 222 -1.75 18.16 29.34
N PHE A 223 -2.39 17.43 28.43
CA PHE A 223 -3.20 18.00 27.36
C PHE A 223 -4.60 17.37 27.31
N PRO A 224 -5.39 17.46 28.40
CA PRO A 224 -6.70 16.80 28.48
C PRO A 224 -7.71 17.30 27.44
N ALA A 225 -7.61 18.58 27.05
CA ALA A 225 -8.46 19.16 26.00
C ALA A 225 -8.18 18.57 24.60
N ILE A 226 -6.90 18.24 24.31
CA ILE A 226 -6.53 17.59 23.06
C ILE A 226 -7.02 16.15 23.09
N LEU A 227 -6.81 15.45 24.21
CA LEU A 227 -7.31 14.08 24.38
C LEU A 227 -8.83 13.99 24.17
N ASP A 228 -9.60 14.86 24.83
CA ASP A 228 -11.06 14.92 24.68
C ASP A 228 -11.49 15.17 23.23
N SER A 229 -10.82 16.10 22.53
CA SER A 229 -11.06 16.36 21.10
C SER A 229 -10.78 15.14 20.23
N MET A 230 -9.68 14.42 20.50
CA MET A 230 -9.31 13.21 19.77
C MET A 230 -10.30 12.07 20.01
N LEU A 231 -10.75 11.88 21.25
CA LEU A 231 -11.74 10.86 21.61
C LEU A 231 -13.10 11.15 20.95
N LYS A 232 -13.54 12.42 20.93
CA LYS A 232 -14.76 12.82 20.22
C LYS A 232 -14.69 12.52 18.71
N LYS A 233 -13.53 12.73 18.09
CA LYS A 233 -13.32 12.35 16.67
C LYS A 233 -13.37 10.83 16.49
N LEU A 234 -12.77 10.07 17.39
CA LEU A 234 -12.81 8.61 17.36
C LEU A 234 -14.25 8.09 17.49
N ASP A 235 -15.05 8.67 18.40
CA ASP A 235 -16.46 8.34 18.55
C ASP A 235 -17.28 8.71 17.29
N ALA A 236 -16.93 9.81 16.61
CA ALA A 236 -17.56 10.20 15.34
C ALA A 236 -17.28 9.19 14.22
N TYR A 237 -16.05 8.65 14.13
CA TYR A 237 -15.76 7.53 13.22
C TYR A 237 -16.56 6.29 13.60
N ASN A 238 -16.60 5.94 14.89
CA ASN A 238 -17.31 4.77 15.37
C ASN A 238 -18.83 4.83 15.07
N ALA A 239 -19.43 6.03 15.14
CA ALA A 239 -20.83 6.23 14.79
C ALA A 239 -21.17 5.91 13.32
N THR A 240 -20.16 5.84 12.44
CA THR A 240 -20.31 5.45 11.03
C THR A 240 -19.88 4.01 10.74
N ALA A 241 -19.37 3.30 11.75
CA ALA A 241 -18.87 1.94 11.60
C ALA A 241 -20.00 0.95 11.28
N VAL A 242 -19.68 -0.03 10.45
CA VAL A 242 -20.53 -1.20 10.21
C VAL A 242 -20.11 -2.34 11.14
N PRO A 243 -21.02 -3.22 11.57
CA PRO A 243 -20.66 -4.35 12.42
C PRO A 243 -19.59 -5.24 11.77
N PRO A 244 -18.67 -5.83 12.57
CA PRO A 244 -17.67 -6.76 12.05
C PRO A 244 -18.32 -7.94 11.30
N GLY A 245 -17.83 -8.21 10.09
CA GLY A 245 -18.32 -9.28 9.21
C GLY A 245 -17.71 -10.66 9.50
N ASN A 246 -17.17 -10.89 10.70
CA ASN A 246 -16.48 -12.14 11.06
C ASN A 246 -17.46 -13.32 11.03
N LEU A 247 -17.13 -14.34 10.26
CA LEU A 247 -17.90 -15.58 10.19
C LEU A 247 -17.27 -16.64 11.11
N ALA A 248 -18.10 -17.55 11.60
CA ALA A 248 -17.62 -18.75 12.27
C ALA A 248 -16.78 -19.62 11.32
N LEU A 249 -15.89 -20.43 11.88
CA LEU A 249 -15.12 -21.39 11.09
C LEU A 249 -16.08 -22.34 10.35
N ASP A 250 -15.98 -22.38 9.02
CA ASP A 250 -16.72 -23.33 8.21
C ASP A 250 -15.94 -24.64 8.12
N THR A 251 -16.48 -25.69 8.73
CA THR A 251 -15.84 -27.02 8.76
C THR A 251 -15.71 -27.64 7.37
N ARG A 252 -16.49 -27.20 6.38
CA ARG A 252 -16.34 -27.64 4.99
C ARG A 252 -15.00 -27.22 4.40
N GLY A 253 -14.40 -26.15 4.92
CA GLY A 253 -13.06 -25.72 4.51
C GLY A 253 -11.92 -26.57 5.04
N ASP A 254 -12.20 -27.60 5.84
CA ASP A 254 -11.16 -28.49 6.35
C ASP A 254 -10.41 -29.18 5.20
N PRO A 255 -9.08 -29.00 5.08
CA PRO A 255 -8.28 -29.60 4.01
C PRO A 255 -8.41 -31.12 3.90
N ARG A 256 -8.83 -31.82 4.97
CA ARG A 256 -9.11 -33.26 4.93
C ARG A 256 -10.16 -33.63 3.88
N PHE A 257 -11.07 -32.73 3.55
CA PHE A 257 -12.07 -32.91 2.49
C PHE A 257 -11.54 -32.59 1.09
N TRP A 258 -10.37 -31.96 0.97
CA TRP A 258 -9.82 -31.39 -0.27
C TRP A 258 -8.43 -31.92 -0.59
N GLY A 259 -8.23 -33.24 -0.41
CA GLY A 259 -6.95 -33.88 -0.70
C GLY A 259 -5.79 -33.33 0.13
N PHE A 260 -6.05 -32.86 1.35
CA PHE A 260 -5.09 -32.20 2.24
C PHE A 260 -4.48 -30.92 1.66
N THR A 261 -5.25 -30.22 0.81
CA THR A 261 -4.90 -28.91 0.26
C THR A 261 -5.96 -27.88 0.61
N TRP A 262 -5.56 -26.61 0.76
CA TRP A 262 -6.53 -25.53 0.90
C TRP A 262 -7.24 -25.31 -0.43
N HIS A 263 -8.56 -25.26 -0.39
CA HIS A 263 -9.42 -25.19 -1.58
C HIS A 263 -10.52 -24.15 -1.38
N ASN A 264 -10.99 -23.54 -2.47
CA ASN A 264 -12.09 -22.56 -2.45
C ASN A 264 -13.44 -23.29 -2.40
N PHE A 265 -13.69 -24.01 -1.31
CA PHE A 265 -14.86 -24.88 -1.14
C PHE A 265 -16.22 -24.17 -1.29
N GLY A 266 -16.27 -22.85 -1.10
CA GLY A 266 -17.48 -22.04 -1.29
C GLY A 266 -17.90 -21.88 -2.76
N ASP A 267 -16.98 -22.08 -3.72
CA ASP A 267 -17.28 -21.97 -5.16
C ASP A 267 -17.92 -23.24 -5.73
N ASP A 268 -17.82 -24.37 -5.02
CA ASP A 268 -18.36 -25.67 -5.43
C ASP A 268 -19.83 -25.88 -5.03
N LEU A 269 -20.51 -24.82 -4.56
CA LEU A 269 -21.86 -24.89 -3.99
C LEU A 269 -22.99 -25.03 -5.03
N GLU A 270 -22.71 -24.92 -6.33
CA GLU A 270 -23.73 -25.04 -7.38
C GLU A 270 -24.14 -26.48 -7.75
N HIS A 271 -23.74 -27.51 -7.01
CA HIS A 271 -24.04 -28.91 -7.39
C HIS A 271 -24.73 -29.80 -6.36
N CYS A 272 -25.03 -29.31 -5.16
CA CYS A 272 -25.75 -30.11 -4.15
C CYS A 272 -27.05 -29.42 -3.72
N ASP A 273 -27.89 -29.02 -4.70
CA ASP A 273 -29.32 -28.72 -4.51
C ASP A 273 -30.15 -29.93 -4.99
N GLY A 274 -30.24 -30.93 -4.11
CA GLY A 274 -31.02 -32.14 -4.30
C GLY A 274 -30.86 -32.99 -3.06
N GLY A 275 -31.95 -33.21 -2.32
CA GLY A 275 -31.95 -33.83 -1.00
C GLY A 275 -31.24 -35.17 -0.93
N GLU A 276 -30.72 -35.43 0.27
CA GLU A 276 -30.30 -36.72 0.85
C GLU A 276 -29.59 -37.73 -0.08
N GLU A 277 -28.33 -38.00 0.30
CA GLU A 277 -27.44 -39.06 -0.21
C GLU A 277 -26.77 -38.79 -1.58
N GLU A 278 -25.43 -38.87 -1.57
CA GLU A 278 -24.52 -38.77 -2.74
C GLU A 278 -24.19 -37.37 -3.30
N CYS A 279 -23.48 -36.56 -2.51
CA CYS A 279 -22.59 -35.54 -3.09
C CYS A 279 -21.39 -36.33 -3.70
N ASN A 280 -21.57 -36.73 -4.96
CA ASN A 280 -20.77 -37.72 -5.67
C ASN A 280 -19.36 -37.18 -5.97
N THR A 281 -18.32 -37.88 -5.51
CA THR A 281 -16.90 -37.58 -5.76
C THR A 281 -16.46 -37.80 -7.23
N GLN A 282 -17.40 -37.87 -8.18
CA GLN A 282 -17.14 -38.22 -9.57
C GLN A 282 -16.38 -37.16 -10.38
N SER A 283 -16.27 -35.92 -9.90
CA SER A 283 -15.41 -34.91 -10.56
C SER A 283 -13.91 -35.14 -10.31
N PHE A 284 -13.52 -35.90 -9.28
CA PHE A 284 -12.11 -36.13 -8.95
C PHE A 284 -11.47 -37.34 -9.65
N LEU A 285 -12.26 -38.32 -10.09
CA LEU A 285 -11.73 -39.49 -10.81
C LEU A 285 -11.25 -39.17 -12.24
N TRP A 286 -11.69 -38.05 -12.83
CA TRP A 286 -11.25 -37.65 -14.18
C TRP A 286 -9.86 -36.99 -14.21
N LEU A 287 -9.49 -36.24 -13.17
CA LEU A 287 -8.18 -35.56 -13.12
C LEU A 287 -7.05 -36.49 -12.65
N SER A 288 -7.33 -37.45 -11.76
CA SER A 288 -6.32 -38.43 -11.34
C SER A 288 -5.98 -39.49 -12.40
N ALA A 289 -6.85 -39.73 -13.39
CA ALA A 289 -6.58 -40.66 -14.48
C ALA A 289 -5.61 -40.10 -15.54
N CYS A 290 -5.45 -38.76 -15.63
CA CYS A 290 -4.57 -38.14 -16.62
C CYS A 290 -3.09 -38.08 -16.18
N CYS A 291 -2.80 -38.21 -14.87
CA CYS A 291 -1.44 -38.13 -14.34
C CYS A 291 -0.75 -39.50 -14.14
N ARG A 292 -1.45 -40.62 -14.39
CA ARG A 292 -0.87 -41.99 -14.38
C ARG A 292 -1.05 -42.69 -15.72
N ARG A 293 -0.37 -42.23 -16.77
CA ARG A 293 0.02 -43.04 -17.96
C ARG A 293 0.98 -42.25 -18.88
N ARG A 294 2.18 -41.96 -18.39
CA ARG A 294 3.35 -41.77 -19.29
C ARG A 294 3.68 -43.15 -19.86
N THR A 295 3.07 -43.55 -20.98
CA THR A 295 3.57 -44.62 -21.88
C THR A 295 2.76 -44.87 -23.16
N SER A 296 1.71 -44.12 -23.51
CA SER A 296 1.08 -44.30 -24.83
C SER A 296 0.72 -42.99 -25.54
N ARG A 297 1.27 -42.81 -26.75
CA ARG A 297 0.98 -41.73 -27.70
C ARG A 297 -0.45 -41.83 -28.28
N ARG A 298 -1.48 -41.44 -27.54
CA ARG A 298 -2.80 -41.10 -28.13
C ARG A 298 -3.34 -39.80 -27.52
N PRO A 299 -3.91 -38.87 -28.32
CA PRO A 299 -4.52 -37.65 -27.80
C PRO A 299 -5.87 -37.94 -27.13
N CYS A 300 -6.18 -37.22 -26.03
CA CYS A 300 -7.50 -37.22 -25.40
C CYS A 300 -8.59 -36.70 -26.35
N PRO A 301 -9.82 -37.28 -26.32
CA PRO A 301 -10.94 -36.74 -27.07
C PRO A 301 -11.40 -35.41 -26.45
N ARG A 302 -11.64 -34.40 -27.29
CA ARG A 302 -12.17 -33.10 -26.86
C ARG A 302 -13.69 -33.20 -26.64
N ARG A 303 -14.16 -32.68 -25.50
CA ARG A 303 -15.60 -32.48 -25.22
C ARG A 303 -16.22 -31.52 -26.26
N PRO A 304 -17.45 -31.74 -26.74
CA PRO A 304 -18.17 -30.74 -27.52
C PRO A 304 -18.48 -29.52 -26.62
N ARG A 305 -18.23 -28.30 -27.09
CA ARG A 305 -18.54 -27.05 -26.36
C ARG A 305 -20.05 -26.87 -26.25
N SER A 306 -20.53 -26.48 -25.07
CA SER A 306 -21.94 -26.08 -24.86
C SER A 306 -22.27 -24.82 -25.67
N GLU A 307 -23.56 -24.57 -25.90
CA GLU A 307 -24.03 -23.35 -26.58
C GLU A 307 -23.68 -22.06 -25.79
N GLU A 308 -23.62 -22.16 -24.46
CA GLU A 308 -23.21 -21.06 -23.57
C GLU A 308 -21.72 -20.70 -23.73
N ASP A 309 -20.82 -21.70 -23.86
CA ASP A 309 -19.40 -21.47 -24.13
C ASP A 309 -19.17 -20.73 -25.46
N LYS A 310 -20.06 -20.95 -26.44
CA LYS A 310 -20.00 -20.25 -27.74
C LYS A 310 -20.50 -18.81 -27.64
N ALA A 311 -21.44 -18.52 -26.73
CA ALA A 311 -21.95 -17.17 -26.48
C ALA A 311 -20.89 -16.31 -25.77
N VAL A 312 -20.29 -16.82 -24.69
CA VAL A 312 -19.21 -16.14 -23.94
C VAL A 312 -18.01 -15.83 -24.84
N PHE A 313 -17.63 -16.76 -25.73
CA PHE A 313 -16.55 -16.52 -26.68
C PHE A 313 -16.90 -15.50 -27.78
N LYS A 314 -18.18 -15.38 -28.16
CA LYS A 314 -18.62 -14.34 -29.11
C LYS A 314 -18.58 -12.96 -28.46
N ASP A 315 -18.99 -12.85 -27.21
CA ASP A 315 -18.97 -11.58 -26.48
C ASP A 315 -17.54 -11.14 -26.16
N ALA A 316 -16.66 -12.05 -25.74
CA ALA A 316 -15.24 -11.76 -25.55
C ALA A 316 -14.56 -11.28 -26.85
N LYS A 317 -14.90 -11.87 -28.00
CA LYS A 317 -14.40 -11.41 -29.31
C LYS A 317 -14.96 -10.05 -29.72
N LYS A 318 -16.21 -9.74 -29.36
CA LYS A 318 -16.84 -8.45 -29.61
C LYS A 318 -16.17 -7.34 -28.78
N VAL A 319 -15.96 -7.60 -27.49
CA VAL A 319 -15.25 -6.71 -26.56
C VAL A 319 -13.80 -6.47 -27.02
N ALA A 320 -13.08 -7.53 -27.43
CA ALA A 320 -11.72 -7.38 -27.96
C ALA A 320 -11.67 -6.54 -29.26
N LYS A 321 -12.69 -6.66 -30.12
CA LYS A 321 -12.80 -5.87 -31.36
C LYS A 321 -13.12 -4.40 -31.09
N GLU A 322 -13.95 -4.12 -30.09
CA GLU A 322 -14.24 -2.74 -29.65
C GLU A 322 -13.03 -2.10 -28.96
N ALA A 323 -12.35 -2.82 -28.07
CA ALA A 323 -11.11 -2.34 -27.44
C ALA A 323 -10.07 -1.97 -28.50
N LYS A 324 -9.87 -2.81 -29.52
CA LYS A 324 -8.92 -2.53 -30.61
C LYS A 324 -9.28 -1.29 -31.43
N LYS A 325 -10.57 -1.05 -31.69
CA LYS A 325 -11.05 0.17 -32.35
C LYS A 325 -10.79 1.42 -31.53
N VAL A 326 -10.99 1.36 -30.21
CA VAL A 326 -10.70 2.47 -29.29
C VAL A 326 -9.20 2.76 -29.30
N THR A 327 -8.33 1.75 -29.23
CA THR A 327 -6.88 1.94 -29.27
C THR A 327 -6.41 2.58 -30.58
N GLU A 328 -6.95 2.14 -31.73
CA GLU A 328 -6.63 2.72 -33.04
C GLU A 328 -7.13 4.17 -33.19
N ALA A 329 -8.31 4.48 -32.63
CA ALA A 329 -8.85 5.84 -32.64
C ALA A 329 -8.01 6.79 -31.76
N THR A 330 -7.56 6.34 -30.58
CA THR A 330 -6.69 7.11 -29.69
C THR A 330 -5.34 7.39 -30.36
N LYS A 331 -4.74 6.36 -30.99
CA LYS A 331 -3.48 6.50 -31.73
C LYS A 331 -3.57 7.54 -32.86
N LYS A 332 -4.65 7.51 -33.66
CA LYS A 332 -4.88 8.51 -34.71
C LYS A 332 -5.07 9.92 -34.16
N ARG A 333 -5.70 10.06 -32.99
CA ARG A 333 -5.91 11.36 -32.33
C ARG A 333 -4.60 11.95 -31.82
N ASP A 334 -3.70 11.12 -31.32
CA ASP A 334 -2.39 11.54 -30.83
C ASP A 334 -1.41 11.86 -31.99
N GLU A 335 -1.46 11.11 -33.09
CA GLU A 335 -0.75 11.44 -34.33
C GLU A 335 -1.20 12.79 -34.91
N ALA A 336 -2.52 13.07 -34.92
CA ALA A 336 -3.06 14.35 -35.39
C ALA A 336 -2.67 15.54 -34.48
N LYS A 337 -2.60 15.35 -33.15
CA LYS A 337 -2.10 16.38 -32.22
C LYS A 337 -0.61 16.66 -32.43
N THR A 338 0.17 15.63 -32.74
CA THR A 338 1.62 15.75 -32.96
C THR A 338 1.93 16.50 -34.26
N ALA A 339 1.16 16.23 -35.33
CA ALA A 339 1.27 16.95 -36.61
C ALA A 339 0.90 18.44 -36.48
N LYS A 340 -0.15 18.76 -35.71
CA LYS A 340 -0.57 20.16 -35.50
C LYS A 340 0.48 20.97 -34.72
N LYS A 341 1.18 20.33 -33.77
CA LYS A 341 2.26 20.94 -32.98
C LYS A 341 3.55 21.15 -33.79
N SER A 342 3.76 20.41 -34.87
CA SER A 342 4.90 20.61 -35.78
C SER A 342 4.66 21.73 -36.80
N ASP A 343 3.40 21.99 -37.18
CA ASP A 343 3.06 23.08 -38.09
C ASP A 343 3.10 24.45 -37.38
N ASP A 344 2.63 24.53 -36.12
CA ASP A 344 2.70 25.75 -35.32
C ASP A 344 4.16 26.18 -35.01
N LYS A 345 5.11 25.23 -35.02
CA LYS A 345 6.54 25.52 -34.78
C LYS A 345 7.29 26.03 -36.02
N LYS A 346 6.70 25.95 -37.22
CA LYS A 346 7.32 26.43 -38.47
C LYS A 346 7.00 27.89 -38.80
N THR A 347 6.01 28.49 -38.14
CA THR A 347 5.57 29.86 -38.43
C THR A 347 6.24 30.96 -37.58
N ASP A 348 6.99 30.62 -36.52
CA ASP A 348 7.59 31.62 -35.62
C ASP A 348 9.07 31.96 -35.91
N ALA A 349 9.66 31.41 -36.98
CA ALA A 349 11.07 31.66 -37.34
C ALA A 349 11.23 32.75 -38.42
N ALA A 350 10.65 33.94 -38.21
CA ALA A 350 11.02 35.13 -39.00
C ALA A 350 10.58 36.44 -38.33
N LYS A 351 11.46 37.06 -37.52
CA LYS A 351 11.56 38.53 -37.38
C LYS A 351 12.88 38.96 -36.73
N PRO A 352 13.50 40.07 -37.16
CA PRO A 352 14.86 40.45 -36.76
C PRO A 352 14.90 41.31 -35.49
N LYS A 353 16.03 41.21 -34.79
CA LYS A 353 16.41 42.01 -33.61
C LYS A 353 16.62 43.48 -33.99
N THR A 354 16.08 44.39 -33.18
CA THR A 354 16.56 45.79 -33.07
C THR A 354 16.68 46.19 -31.61
N ASP A 355 17.66 47.05 -31.40
CA ASP A 355 18.33 47.44 -30.16
C ASP A 355 17.68 48.66 -29.49
N ALA A 356 18.16 48.97 -28.27
CA ALA A 356 18.07 50.22 -27.50
C ALA A 356 16.92 50.45 -26.49
N GLY A 357 17.33 50.77 -25.24
CA GLY A 357 16.87 52.00 -24.58
C GLY A 357 16.18 51.91 -23.20
N LYS A 358 16.97 52.13 -22.14
CA LYS A 358 16.69 52.91 -20.89
C LYS A 358 15.24 53.06 -20.35
N ASN A 359 15.00 52.50 -19.14
CA ASN A 359 14.47 53.08 -17.86
C ASN A 359 13.24 54.05 -17.85
N PRO A 360 12.59 54.37 -16.70
CA PRO A 360 12.22 53.65 -15.44
C PRO A 360 10.70 53.73 -15.14
N PHE A 361 10.20 53.06 -14.09
CA PHE A 361 9.32 53.60 -13.00
C PHE A 361 8.56 52.48 -12.25
N VAL A 362 8.77 52.47 -10.92
CA VAL A 362 8.03 51.85 -9.79
C VAL A 362 7.96 50.34 -9.70
#